data_AF-A0A1V5L7X1-F1
#
_entry.id   AF-A0A1V5L7X1-F1
#
_cell.length_a   1.000
_cell.length_b   1.000
_cell.length_c   1.000
_cell.angle_alpha   90.00
_cell.angle_beta   90.00
_cell.angle_gamma   90.00
#
_symmetry.space_group_name_H-M   'P 1'
#
loop_
_entity.id
_entity.type
_entity.pdbx_description
1 polymer ?
#
loop_
_entity_poly.entity_id
_entity_poly.type
_entity_poly.pdbx_seq_one_letter_code
_entity_poly.pdbx_strand_id
1 'polypeptide(L)'
;MSTGAAVVKARIGRVTSAGARLDISGGVSSYRISVSRDLTIVVRSESGLTNLELVGFKRAGDGSLVHEGGGPTLDVTVRTGVSSVRLELY
;
A
#
# COMPACT_ATOMS: atom_id res chain seq x y z
N MET A 1 -7.77 6.33 29.20
CA MET A 1 -7.61 6.73 27.78
C MET A 1 -7.47 5.46 26.97
N SER A 2 -8.44 5.14 26.11
CA SER A 2 -8.35 3.97 25.22
C SER A 2 -7.55 4.38 24.00
N THR A 3 -6.23 4.19 24.02
CA THR A 3 -5.37 4.24 22.83
C THR A 3 -5.54 2.93 22.08
N GLY A 4 -6.75 2.68 21.58
CA GLY A 4 -7.04 1.58 20.67
C GLY A 4 -6.39 1.87 19.32
N ALA A 5 -5.66 0.90 18.78
CA ALA A 5 -5.08 1.00 17.44
C ALA A 5 -6.14 1.48 16.44
N ALA A 6 -5.91 2.63 15.81
CA ALA A 6 -6.81 3.15 14.80
C ALA A 6 -6.65 2.31 13.52
N VAL A 7 -7.77 1.82 12.99
CA VAL A 7 -7.79 1.13 11.69
C VAL A 7 -8.24 2.11 10.62
N VAL A 8 -7.33 2.47 9.71
CA VAL A 8 -7.65 3.30 8.55
C VAL A 8 -7.98 2.39 7.37
N LYS A 9 -9.18 2.54 6.81
CA LYS A 9 -9.64 1.78 5.64
C LYS A 9 -9.77 2.73 4.45
N ALA A 10 -9.09 2.42 3.35
CA ALA A 10 -9.19 3.16 2.10
C ALA A 10 -9.44 2.21 0.93
N ARG A 11 -10.32 2.60 0.00
CA ARG A 11 -10.54 1.89 -1.25
C ARG A 11 -10.17 2.81 -2.40
N ILE A 12 -9.17 2.43 -3.17
CA ILE A 12 -8.80 3.15 -4.38
C ILE A 12 -9.69 2.64 -5.51
N GLY A 13 -10.43 3.57 -6.14
CA GLY A 13 -11.26 3.30 -7.31
C GLY A 13 -10.43 3.06 -8.56
N ARG A 14 -11.09 3.04 -9.73
CA ARG A 14 -10.40 2.87 -11.00
C ARG A 14 -9.46 4.05 -11.25
N VAL A 15 -8.17 3.77 -11.39
CA VAL A 15 -7.16 4.75 -11.80
C VAL A 15 -7.20 4.83 -13.33
N THR A 16 -7.49 6.02 -13.87
CA THR A 16 -7.65 6.22 -15.33
C THR A 16 -6.47 6.97 -15.97
N SER A 17 -5.53 7.46 -15.17
CA SER A 17 -4.35 8.20 -15.63
C SER A 17 -3.06 7.49 -15.22
N ALA A 18 -2.04 7.55 -16.08
CA ALA A 18 -0.69 7.09 -15.72
C ALA A 18 -0.11 7.95 -14.59
N GLY A 19 0.61 7.33 -13.65
CA GLY A 19 1.34 8.03 -12.59
C GLY A 19 0.50 8.43 -11.38
N ALA A 20 -0.59 7.71 -11.09
CA ALA A 20 -1.33 7.94 -9.84
C ALA A 20 -0.46 7.59 -8.63
N ARG A 21 -0.59 8.39 -7.57
CA ARG A 21 0.23 8.25 -6.37
C ARG A 21 -0.66 8.12 -5.13
N LEU A 22 -0.30 7.18 -4.26
CA LEU A 22 -0.89 6.99 -2.94
C LEU A 22 0.21 7.07 -1.88
N ASP A 23 0.20 8.13 -1.08
CA ASP A 23 1.11 8.29 0.06
C ASP A 23 0.38 7.92 1.36
N ILE A 24 0.87 6.89 2.05
CA ILE A 24 0.35 6.43 3.34
C ILE A 24 1.33 6.91 4.40
N SER A 25 0.89 7.87 5.23
CA SER A 25 1.69 8.40 6.32
C SER A 25 0.93 8.39 7.63
N GLY A 26 1.62 8.03 8.72
CA GLY A 26 1.04 8.07 10.06
C GLY A 26 1.86 7.34 11.13
N GLY A 27 1.38 7.43 12.37
CA GLY A 27 2.05 6.92 13.56
C GLY A 27 1.81 5.43 13.81
N VAL A 28 1.20 5.09 14.96
CA VAL A 28 0.91 3.71 15.37
C VAL A 28 -0.52 3.33 15.00
N SER A 29 -0.68 2.56 13.93
CA SER A 29 -2.00 2.25 13.36
C SER A 29 -1.97 1.03 12.45
N SER A 30 -3.15 0.50 12.13
CA SER A 30 -3.31 -0.54 11.13
C SER A 30 -3.99 0.05 9.89
N TYR A 31 -3.41 -0.15 8.72
CA TYR A 31 -3.97 0.29 7.44
C TYR A 31 -4.44 -0.91 6.65
N ARG A 32 -5.69 -0.85 6.16
CA ARG A 32 -6.20 -1.82 5.19
C ARG A 32 -6.62 -1.05 3.94
N ILE A 33 -5.94 -1.36 2.84
CA ILE A 33 -6.10 -0.64 1.58
C ILE A 33 -6.48 -1.63 0.51
N SER A 34 -7.60 -1.39 -0.16
CA SER A 34 -8.05 -2.22 -1.27
C SER A 34 -7.81 -1.48 -2.58
N VAL A 35 -7.09 -2.13 -3.49
CA VAL A 35 -6.73 -1.59 -4.81
C VAL A 35 -7.15 -2.59 -5.90
N SER A 36 -7.44 -2.07 -7.09
CA SER A 36 -7.97 -2.89 -8.18
C SER A 36 -6.88 -3.77 -8.79
N ARG A 37 -7.19 -5.06 -9.04
CA ARG A 37 -6.22 -6.04 -9.57
C ARG A 37 -5.72 -5.75 -10.99
N ASP A 38 -6.43 -4.92 -11.73
CA ASP A 38 -6.08 -4.50 -13.09
C ASP A 38 -4.98 -3.43 -13.12
N LEU A 39 -4.62 -2.84 -11.98
CA LEU A 39 -3.56 -1.84 -11.91
C LEU A 39 -2.19 -2.49 -11.82
N THR A 40 -1.19 -1.86 -12.44
CA THR A 40 0.20 -2.12 -12.07
C THR A 40 0.48 -1.35 -10.78
N ILE A 41 0.92 -2.01 -9.71
CA ILE A 41 1.09 -1.37 -8.40
C ILE A 41 2.53 -1.52 -7.97
N VAL A 42 3.18 -0.41 -7.63
CA VAL A 42 4.56 -0.38 -7.13
C VAL A 42 4.53 0.16 -5.72
N VAL A 43 4.90 -0.68 -4.74
CA VAL A 43 4.92 -0.31 -3.32
C VAL A 43 6.36 -0.10 -2.87
N ARG A 44 6.64 1.10 -2.37
CA ARG A 44 7.91 1.47 -1.72
C ARG A 44 7.64 1.73 -0.24
N SER A 45 8.46 1.12 0.61
CA SER A 45 8.40 1.33 2.06
C SER A 45 9.64 2.03 2.53
N GLU A 46 9.46 3.18 3.17
CA GLU A 46 10.54 3.96 3.79
C GLU A 46 10.45 3.85 5.34
N SER A 47 9.86 2.77 5.82
CA SER A 47 9.47 2.59 7.22
C SER A 47 10.37 1.57 7.94
N GLY A 48 10.78 1.86 9.17
CA GLY A 48 11.69 0.98 9.93
C GLY A 48 11.04 -0.26 10.56
N LEU A 49 9.84 -0.12 11.17
CA LEU A 49 9.14 -1.18 11.90
C LEU A 49 7.70 -1.39 11.39
N THR A 50 7.55 -1.46 10.07
CA THR A 50 6.25 -1.68 9.44
C THR A 50 6.12 -3.10 8.93
N ASN A 51 5.07 -3.80 9.36
CA ASN A 51 4.71 -5.10 8.79
C ASN A 51 3.87 -4.87 7.54
N LEU A 52 4.34 -5.35 6.39
CA LEU A 52 3.67 -5.23 5.09
C LEU A 52 3.10 -6.58 4.67
N GLU A 53 1.78 -6.68 4.62
CA GLU A 53 1.08 -7.86 4.15
C GLU A 53 0.51 -7.59 2.75
N LEU A 54 1.27 -7.99 1.73
CA LEU A 54 0.95 -7.76 0.32
C LEU A 54 0.86 -9.10 -0.43
N VAL A 55 -0.34 -9.69 -0.48
CA VAL A 55 -0.56 -10.98 -1.17
C VAL A 55 -0.60 -10.75 -2.68
N GLY A 56 0.16 -11.54 -3.44
CA GLY A 56 0.24 -11.45 -4.89
C GLY A 56 1.29 -10.48 -5.42
N PHE A 57 2.03 -9.79 -4.54
CA PHE A 57 3.12 -8.90 -4.91
C PHE A 57 4.44 -9.66 -4.96
N LYS A 58 5.26 -9.34 -5.96
CA LYS A 58 6.64 -9.85 -6.10
C LYS A 58 7.62 -8.78 -5.64
N ARG A 59 8.73 -9.18 -5.00
CA ARG A 59 9.81 -8.25 -4.68
C ARG A 59 10.69 -8.02 -5.92
N ALA A 60 10.86 -6.77 -6.32
CA ALA A 60 11.76 -6.36 -7.39
C ALA A 60 13.20 -6.20 -6.87
N GLY A 61 14.16 -6.05 -7.79
CA GLY A 61 15.60 -5.97 -7.47
C GLY A 61 16.00 -4.74 -6.66
N ASP A 62 15.18 -3.69 -6.66
CA ASP A 62 15.35 -2.46 -5.87
C ASP A 62 14.70 -2.54 -4.47
N GLY A 63 14.12 -3.69 -4.12
CA GLY A 63 13.41 -3.91 -2.86
C GLY A 63 11.95 -3.44 -2.85
N SER A 64 11.46 -2.82 -3.93
CA SER A 64 10.04 -2.50 -4.08
C SER A 64 9.20 -3.77 -4.23
N LEU A 65 7.91 -3.67 -3.90
CA LEU A 65 6.94 -4.76 -4.02
C LEU A 65 5.98 -4.42 -5.15
N VAL A 66 5.93 -5.27 -6.18
CA VAL A 66 5.25 -4.99 -7.44
C VAL A 66 4.14 -6.01 -7.70
N HIS A 67 2.97 -5.52 -8.10
CA HIS A 67 1.89 -6.30 -8.71
C HIS A 67 1.70 -5.85 -10.16
N GLU A 68 1.62 -6.80 -11.09
CA GLU A 68 1.47 -6.54 -12.52
C GLU A 68 0.02 -6.84 -12.95
N GLY A 69 -0.81 -5.79 -13.04
CA GLY A 69 -2.23 -5.90 -13.44
C GLY A 69 -2.51 -5.62 -14.92
N GLY A 70 -1.51 -5.13 -15.67
CA GLY A 70 -1.64 -4.80 -17.11
C GLY A 70 -2.28 -3.44 -17.42
N GLY A 71 -2.85 -2.77 -16.42
CA GLY A 71 -3.35 -1.40 -16.49
C GLY A 71 -2.35 -0.34 -16.00
N PRO A 72 -2.81 0.91 -15.82
CA PRO A 72 -1.96 2.02 -15.44
C PRO A 72 -1.28 1.83 -14.08
N THR A 73 -0.13 2.48 -13.91
CA THR A 73 0.67 2.37 -12.70
C THR A 73 0.13 3.22 -11.55
N LEU A 74 0.01 2.60 -10.38
CA LEU A 74 -0.21 3.22 -9.07
C LEU A 74 1.07 3.10 -8.24
N ASP A 75 1.73 4.23 -7.98
CA ASP A 75 2.87 4.31 -7.07
C ASP A 75 2.37 4.49 -5.63
N VAL A 76 2.69 3.53 -4.76
CA VAL A 76 2.32 3.53 -3.35
C VAL A 76 3.58 3.75 -2.51
N THR A 77 3.59 4.80 -1.70
CA THR A 77 4.69 5.06 -0.74
C THR A 77 4.17 4.93 0.68
N VAL A 78 4.83 4.08 1.48
CA VAL A 78 4.48 3.83 2.88
C VAL A 78 5.54 4.45 3.80
N ARG A 79 5.11 5.44 4.61
CA ARG A 79 5.92 6.17 5.59
C ARG A 79 5.25 6.10 6.97
N THR A 80 5.46 5.01 7.68
CA THR A 80 4.85 4.78 9.00
C THR A 80 5.88 4.40 10.05
N GLY A 81 5.61 4.75 11.31
CA GLY A 81 6.50 4.41 12.43
C GLY A 81 6.45 2.92 12.79
N VAL A 82 5.43 2.54 13.57
CA VAL A 82 5.11 1.14 13.93
C VAL A 82 3.71 0.86 13.45
N SER A 83 3.55 0.16 12.33
CA SER A 83 2.24 -0.06 11.73
C SER A 83 2.13 -1.42 11.06
N SER A 84 0.90 -1.89 10.90
CA SER A 84 0.60 -3.02 10.01
C SER A 84 -0.14 -2.46 8.80
N VAL A 85 0.42 -2.62 7.62
CA VAL A 85 -0.18 -2.18 6.37
C VAL A 85 -0.51 -3.41 5.56
N ARG A 86 -1.80 -3.64 5.33
CA ARG A 86 -2.31 -4.68 4.46
C ARG A 86 -2.86 -4.05 3.19
N LEU A 87 -2.36 -4.50 2.04
CA LEU A 87 -2.87 -4.10 0.74
C LEU A 87 -3.50 -5.34 0.08
N GLU A 88 -4.78 -5.23 -0.27
CA GLU A 88 -5.57 -6.31 -0.84
C GLU A 88 -5.97 -5.95 -2.28
N LEU A 89 -5.80 -6.91 -3.20
CA LEU A 89 -6.28 -6.81 -4.58
C LEU A 89 -7.76 -7.23 -4.62
N TYR A 90 -8.65 -6.38 -5.16
CA TYR A 90 -10.06 -6.73 -5.39
C TYR A 90 -10.39 -6.97 -6.87
#